data_AF-A0A8T5A0K2-F1
#
_entry.id   AF-A0A8T5A0K2-F1
#
_cell.length_a   1.000
_cell.length_b   1.000
_cell.length_c   1.000
_cell.angle_alpha   90.00
_cell.angle_beta   90.00
_cell.angle_gamma   90.00
#
_symmetry.space_group_name_H-M   'P 1'
#
loop_
_entity.id
_entity.type
_entity.pdbx_description
1 polymer ?
#
loop_
_entity_poly.entity_id
_entity_poly.type
_entity_poly.pdbx_seq_one_letter_code
_entity_poly.pdbx_strand_id
1 'polypeptide(L)'
;MEENNATDVWLSSIAEKLVNLNLDSVAVFFLETFGPMSNVWSQLGRLHLQPLLILLGPSGERLMSFLEKPENLERFLKKIEEARERKTRRPWMGGLFRRLFGS
;
A
#
# COMPACT_ATOMS: atom_id res chain seq x y z
N MET A 1 -15.82 -12.81 -12.96
CA MET A 1 -14.69 -13.31 -12.14
C MET A 1 -13.36 -12.65 -12.50
N GLU A 2 -13.18 -12.20 -13.75
CA GLU A 2 -11.92 -11.62 -14.27
C GLU A 2 -11.56 -10.23 -13.70
N GLU A 3 -12.57 -9.38 -13.47
CA GLU A 3 -12.41 -8.03 -12.93
C GLU A 3 -11.86 -8.00 -11.48
N ASN A 4 -12.20 -9.01 -10.68
CA ASN A 4 -11.71 -9.15 -9.31
C ASN A 4 -10.22 -9.47 -9.25
N ASN A 5 -9.69 -10.20 -10.25
CA ASN A 5 -8.28 -10.55 -10.35
C ASN A 5 -7.45 -9.32 -10.77
N ALA A 6 -7.89 -8.60 -11.80
CA ALA A 6 -7.21 -7.39 -12.27
C ALA A 6 -7.09 -6.33 -11.16
N THR A 7 -8.15 -6.16 -10.36
CA THR A 7 -8.14 -5.26 -9.20
C THR A 7 -7.15 -5.72 -8.13
N ASP A 8 -7.09 -7.03 -7.84
CA ASP A 8 -6.19 -7.58 -6.83
C ASP A 8 -4.71 -7.41 -7.20
N VAL A 9 -4.38 -7.66 -8.47
CA VAL A 9 -3.04 -7.45 -9.03
C VAL A 9 -2.65 -5.97 -8.95
N TRP A 10 -3.56 -5.07 -9.30
CA TRP A 10 -3.32 -3.64 -9.23
C TRP A 10 -3.10 -3.15 -7.79
N LEU A 11 -3.94 -3.56 -6.83
CA LEU A 11 -3.77 -3.23 -5.41
C LEU A 11 -2.44 -3.76 -4.87
N SER A 12 -2.08 -4.99 -5.24
CA SER A 12 -0.81 -5.62 -4.83
C SER A 12 0.38 -4.82 -5.35
N SER A 13 0.34 -4.32 -6.58
CA SER A 13 1.40 -3.49 -7.15
C SER A 13 1.58 -2.17 -6.39
N ILE A 14 0.48 -1.51 -6.01
CA ILE A 14 0.52 -0.28 -5.22
C ILE A 14 1.09 -0.56 -3.81
N ALA A 15 0.59 -1.60 -3.14
CA ALA A 15 1.07 -2.01 -1.83
C ALA A 15 2.57 -2.29 -1.83
N GLU A 16 3.07 -3.00 -2.85
CA GLU A 16 4.50 -3.25 -3.01
C GLU A 16 5.30 -1.97 -3.23
N LYS A 17 4.77 -1.01 -4.00
CA LYS A 17 5.41 0.29 -4.19
C LYS A 17 5.56 1.04 -2.87
N LEU A 18 4.50 1.10 -2.06
CA LEU A 18 4.51 1.76 -0.74
C LEU A 18 5.53 1.11 0.19
N VAL A 19 5.51 -0.22 0.29
CA VAL A 19 6.45 -0.99 1.12
C VAL A 19 7.89 -0.84 0.64
N ASN A 20 8.14 -0.83 -0.68
CA ASN A 20 9.49 -0.64 -1.23
C ASN A 20 10.05 0.76 -0.95
N LEU A 21 9.18 1.78 -0.95
CA LEU A 21 9.53 3.15 -0.59
C LEU A 21 9.60 3.40 0.93
N ASN A 22 9.35 2.38 1.77
CA ASN A 22 9.20 2.50 3.23
C ASN A 22 8.13 3.52 3.65
N LEU A 23 7.09 3.67 2.83
CA LEU A 23 5.94 4.54 3.07
C LEU A 23 4.72 3.75 3.57
N ASP A 24 4.84 2.44 3.76
CA ASP A 24 3.78 1.55 4.22
C ASP A 24 3.23 1.95 5.59
N SER A 25 4.10 2.25 6.55
CA SER A 25 3.67 2.66 7.90
C SER A 25 2.96 4.01 7.89
N VAL A 26 3.43 4.96 7.08
CA VAL A 26 2.78 6.26 6.89
C VAL A 26 1.43 6.08 6.21
N ALA A 27 1.38 5.29 5.14
CA ALA A 27 0.15 5.01 4.42
C ALA A 27 -0.89 4.34 5.33
N VAL A 28 -0.53 3.32 6.09
CA VAL A 28 -1.41 2.65 7.05
C VAL A 28 -1.91 3.64 8.11
N PHE A 29 -1.01 4.43 8.72
CA PHE A 29 -1.41 5.44 9.70
C PHE A 29 -2.46 6.42 9.13
N PHE A 30 -2.26 6.91 7.91
CA PHE A 30 -3.25 7.77 7.25
C PHE A 30 -4.56 7.03 6.96
N LEU A 31 -4.49 5.82 6.42
CA LEU A 31 -5.65 5.02 6.06
C LEU A 31 -6.48 4.59 7.28
N GLU A 32 -5.85 4.34 8.43
CA GLU A 32 -6.52 4.00 9.68
C GLU A 32 -7.05 5.23 10.43
N THR A 33 -6.26 6.31 10.49
CA THR A 33 -6.63 7.56 11.19
C THR A 33 -7.77 8.28 10.47
N PHE A 34 -7.71 8.31 9.14
CA PHE A 34 -8.70 8.98 8.31
C PHE A 34 -9.69 7.99 7.67
N GLY A 35 -9.55 6.67 7.90
CA GLY A 35 -10.48 5.65 7.39
C GLY A 35 -11.94 6.00 7.66
N PRO A 36 -12.88 5.37 6.93
CA PRO A 36 -13.98 6.01 6.20
C PRO A 36 -14.80 7.00 7.06
N MET A 37 -14.21 8.15 7.38
CA MET A 37 -14.92 9.27 7.99
C MET A 37 -15.69 9.96 6.87
N SER A 38 -16.92 9.50 6.73
CA SER A 38 -18.06 10.03 5.98
C SER A 38 -17.91 11.49 5.55
N ASN A 39 -18.14 11.74 4.25
CA ASN A 39 -18.34 13.03 3.58
C ASN A 39 -17.17 14.04 3.61
N VAL A 40 -16.26 14.01 4.59
CA VAL A 40 -15.15 14.98 4.72
C VAL A 40 -13.85 14.48 4.05
N TRP A 41 -13.79 13.18 3.74
CA TRP A 41 -12.64 12.51 3.13
C TRP A 41 -12.20 13.07 1.78
N SER A 42 -13.16 13.46 0.92
CA SER A 42 -12.85 13.99 -0.42
C SER A 42 -12.05 15.30 -0.37
N GLN A 43 -12.20 16.11 0.68
CA GLN A 43 -11.49 17.38 0.81
C GLN A 43 -10.20 17.25 1.63
N LEU A 44 -10.25 16.55 2.77
CA LEU A 44 -9.06 16.36 3.61
C LEU A 44 -8.07 15.35 3.02
N GLY A 45 -8.57 14.27 2.42
CA GLY A 45 -7.77 13.24 1.76
C GLY A 45 -6.98 13.81 0.58
N ARG A 46 -7.57 14.68 -0.25
CA ARG A 46 -6.85 15.31 -1.37
C ARG A 46 -5.69 16.19 -0.93
N LEU A 47 -5.84 16.94 0.17
CA LEU A 47 -4.79 17.84 0.67
C LEU A 47 -3.69 17.09 1.43
N HIS A 48 -4.06 16.19 2.34
CA HIS A 48 -3.09 15.50 3.20
C HIS A 48 -2.42 14.31 2.52
N LEU A 49 -3.13 13.63 1.60
CA LEU A 49 -2.56 12.53 0.82
C LEU A 49 -1.91 13.02 -0.46
N GLN A 50 -1.94 14.32 -0.79
CA GLN A 50 -1.36 14.85 -2.02
C GLN A 50 0.07 14.35 -2.31
N PRO A 51 1.00 14.33 -1.33
CA PRO A 51 2.35 13.80 -1.56
C PRO A 51 2.34 12.30 -1.90
N LEU A 52 1.50 11.51 -1.23
CA LEU A 52 1.31 10.09 -1.53
C LEU A 52 0.69 9.89 -2.92
N LEU A 53 -0.30 10.71 -3.29
CA LEU A 53 -0.96 10.65 -4.59
C LEU A 53 -0.01 11.01 -5.74
N ILE A 54 0.85 12.01 -5.56
CA ILE A 54 1.91 12.35 -6.52
C ILE A 54 2.83 11.14 -6.75
N LEU A 55 3.24 10.45 -5.68
CA LEU A 55 4.08 9.25 -5.78
C LEU A 55 3.37 8.08 -6.47
N LEU A 56 2.05 7.97 -6.32
CA LEU A 56 1.23 6.96 -6.97
C LEU A 56 0.86 7.33 -8.41
N GLY A 57 1.03 8.59 -8.81
CA GLY A 57 0.78 9.06 -10.18
C GLY A 57 -0.68 8.85 -10.59
N PRO A 58 -0.96 8.43 -11.85
CA PRO A 58 -2.32 8.19 -12.33
C PRO A 58 -3.13 7.17 -11.51
N SER A 59 -2.44 6.28 -10.79
CA SER A 59 -3.08 5.30 -9.91
C SER A 59 -3.61 5.91 -8.61
N GLY A 60 -3.16 7.10 -8.22
CA GLY A 60 -3.55 7.77 -6.98
C GLY A 60 -5.05 8.09 -6.94
N GLU A 61 -5.58 8.79 -7.93
CA GLU A 61 -6.99 9.18 -7.96
C GLU A 61 -7.92 7.95 -8.03
N ARG A 62 -7.54 6.95 -8.84
CA ARG A 62 -8.27 5.67 -8.93
C ARG A 62 -8.27 4.93 -7.60
N LEU A 63 -7.15 4.94 -6.87
CA LEU A 63 -7.04 4.34 -5.54
C LEU A 63 -7.92 5.07 -4.54
N MET A 64 -7.93 6.41 -4.56
CA MET A 64 -8.78 7.21 -3.67
C MET A 64 -10.25 6.85 -3.85
N SER A 65 -10.76 6.86 -5.08
CA SER A 65 -12.15 6.47 -5.36
C SER A 65 -12.43 5.01 -4.99
N PHE A 66 -11.46 4.11 -5.14
CA PHE A 66 -11.61 2.72 -4.73
C PHE A 66 -11.77 2.59 -3.20
N LEU A 67 -10.98 3.35 -2.44
CA LEU A 67 -10.94 3.31 -0.97
C LEU A 67 -12.12 4.02 -0.30
N GLU A 68 -12.99 4.71 -1.04
CA GLU A 68 -14.22 5.32 -0.49
C GLU A 68 -15.16 4.28 0.15
N LYS A 69 -15.09 3.03 -0.29
CA LYS A 69 -15.84 1.93 0.30
C LYS A 69 -15.05 1.30 1.45
N PRO A 70 -15.62 1.16 2.66
CA PRO A 70 -14.94 0.57 3.81
C PRO A 70 -14.33 -0.81 3.52
N GLU A 71 -15.04 -1.66 2.78
CA GLU A 71 -14.59 -3.03 2.46
C GLU A 71 -13.35 -3.02 1.55
N ASN A 72 -13.24 -2.01 0.69
CA ASN A 72 -12.09 -1.82 -0.19
C ASN A 72 -10.87 -1.30 0.57
N LEU A 73 -11.10 -0.44 1.57
CA LEU A 73 -10.06 0.03 2.48
C LEU A 73 -9.44 -1.14 3.24
N GLU A 74 -10.27 -1.96 3.88
CA GLU A 74 -9.81 -3.16 4.59
C GLU A 74 -9.04 -4.10 3.67
N ARG A 75 -9.57 -4.33 2.45
CA ARG A 75 -8.91 -5.15 1.45
C ARG A 75 -7.53 -4.60 1.07
N PHE A 76 -7.39 -3.28 0.95
CA PHE A 76 -6.11 -2.66 0.61
C PHE A 76 -5.11 -2.66 1.78
N LEU A 77 -5.56 -2.40 3.02
CA LEU A 77 -4.74 -2.53 4.22
C LEU A 77 -4.13 -3.94 4.32
N LYS A 78 -4.94 -4.97 4.09
CA LYS A 78 -4.47 -6.36 4.03
C LYS A 78 -3.39 -6.57 2.96
N LYS A 79 -3.51 -5.94 1.79
CA LYS A 79 -2.49 -6.03 0.72
C LYS A 79 -1.17 -5.37 1.12
N ILE A 80 -1.22 -4.24 1.85
CA ILE A 80 -0.02 -3.59 2.40
C ILE A 80 0.66 -4.50 3.42
N GLU A 81 -0.11 -5.12 4.31
CA GLU A 81 0.39 -6.09 5.30
C GLU A 81 1.05 -7.29 4.62
N GLU A 82 0.36 -7.94 3.67
CA GLU A 82 0.92 -9.06 2.89
C GLU A 82 2.23 -8.65 2.18
N ALA A 83 2.31 -7.44 1.61
CA ALA A 83 3.51 -6.94 0.96
C ALA A 83 4.66 -6.68 1.96
N ARG A 84 4.35 -6.16 3.14
CA ARG A 84 5.30 -5.95 4.23
C ARG A 84 5.87 -7.25 4.76
N GLU A 85 5.04 -8.28 4.92
CA GLU A 85 5.47 -9.62 5.28
C GLU A 85 6.39 -10.22 4.20
N ARG A 86 6.06 -10.07 2.92
CA ARG A 86 6.93 -10.53 1.82
C ARG A 86 8.29 -9.85 1.85
N LYS A 87 8.36 -8.54 2.10
CA LYS A 87 9.65 -7.81 2.25
C LYS A 87 10.41 -8.27 3.50
N THR A 88 9.71 -8.50 4.60
CA THR A 88 10.26 -8.98 5.89
C THR A 88 10.60 -10.48 5.90
N ARG A 89 10.09 -11.27 4.95
CA ARG A 89 10.57 -12.65 4.67
C ARG A 89 11.69 -12.68 3.62
N ARG A 90 11.99 -11.54 2.99
CA ARG A 90 13.19 -11.29 2.18
C ARG A 90 14.35 -10.57 2.90
N PRO A 91 14.60 -10.61 4.24
CA PRO A 91 15.79 -9.97 4.80
C PRO A 91 17.00 -10.89 4.60
N TRP A 92 17.95 -10.39 3.81
CA TRP A 92 19.38 -10.46 4.11
C TRP A 92 20.10 -11.82 4.19
N MET A 93 19.49 -12.95 3.82
CA MET A 93 20.23 -14.23 3.77
C MET A 93 21.22 -14.35 2.60
N GLY A 94 21.16 -13.47 1.60
CA GLY A 94 22.03 -13.58 0.42
C GLY A 94 23.44 -13.01 0.58
N GLY A 95 23.60 -11.92 1.34
CA GLY A 95 24.82 -11.10 1.35
C GLY A 95 25.76 -11.38 2.52
N LEU A 96 25.21 -11.49 3.74
CA LEU A 96 26.01 -11.74 4.95
C LEU A 96 26.29 -13.23 5.14
N PHE A 97 25.30 -14.09 4.88
CA PHE A 97 25.46 -15.54 5.04
C PHE A 97 26.50 -16.10 4.06
N ARG A 98 26.54 -15.58 2.83
CA ARG A 98 27.56 -15.95 1.83
C ARG A 98 28.96 -15.45 2.21
N ARG A 99 29.07 -14.39 3.02
CA ARG A 99 30.35 -13.84 3.50
C ARG A 99 30.84 -14.49 4.80
N LEU A 100 29.93 -15.05 5.61
CA LEU A 100 30.24 -15.74 6.87
C LEU A 100 30.37 -17.26 6.73
N PHE A 101 29.70 -17.85 5.74
CA PHE A 101 29.63 -19.31 5.55
C PHE A 101 29.91 -19.76 4.11
N GLY A 102 30.27 -18.84 3.21
CA GLY A 102 30.59 -19.14 1.81
C GLY A 102 32.08 -19.00 1.51
N SER A 103 32.80 -20.10 1.71
CA SER A 103 34.16 -20.46 1.25
C SER A 103 35.29 -19.44 1.38
#